data_AF-A0A9X3WL38-F1
#
_entry.id   AF-A0A9X3WL38-F1
#
_cell.length_a   1.000
_cell.length_b   1.000
_cell.length_c   1.000
_cell.angle_alpha   90.00
_cell.angle_beta   90.00
_cell.angle_gamma   90.00
#
_symmetry.space_group_name_H-M   'P 1'
#
loop_
_entity.id
_entity.type
_entity.pdbx_description
1 polymer ?
#
loop_
_entity_poly.entity_id
_entity_poly.type
_entity_poly.pdbx_seq_one_letter_code
_entity_poly.pdbx_strand_id
1 'polypeptide(L)'
;MNTSEARSWQQSWQEQHTNPTRRTEQEKVKVKVHKRWITPGEKFIYFLFGVISIAVLMFTVSFSSSTDALNRQVQQLESQVQQQQTNNENLEHKVKEYSNPDRILRIAKENGLKVQNTQVKQATELAN
;
A
#
# COMPACT_ATOMS: atom_id res chain seq x y z
N MET A 1 -0.89 -82.52 87.91
CA MET A 1 -0.70 -82.87 86.48
C MET A 1 -1.96 -82.55 85.71
N ASN A 2 -1.96 -81.46 84.95
CA ASN A 2 -2.49 -81.38 83.58
C ASN A 2 -2.12 -79.97 83.05
N THR A 3 -1.21 -79.90 82.08
CA THR A 3 -0.58 -78.67 81.57
C THR A 3 -0.94 -78.42 80.10
N SER A 4 -2.12 -78.87 79.67
CA SER A 4 -2.53 -78.84 78.26
C SER A 4 -3.13 -77.51 77.81
N GLU A 5 -3.60 -76.63 78.70
CA GLU A 5 -4.26 -75.37 78.28
C GLU A 5 -3.28 -74.25 77.91
N ALA A 6 -2.01 -74.34 78.34
CA ALA A 6 -1.00 -73.34 77.98
C ALA A 6 -0.56 -73.42 76.50
N ARG A 7 -0.89 -74.51 75.79
CA ARG A 7 -0.47 -74.74 74.40
C ARG A 7 -1.39 -74.13 73.35
N SER A 8 -2.66 -73.90 73.66
CA SER A 8 -3.61 -73.34 72.67
C SER A 8 -3.40 -71.85 72.40
N TRP A 9 -2.80 -71.12 73.35
CA TRP A 9 -2.43 -69.71 73.16
C TRP A 9 -1.24 -69.51 72.22
N GLN A 10 -0.43 -70.54 71.96
CA GLN A 10 0.72 -70.45 71.06
C GLN A 10 0.35 -70.61 69.57
N GLN A 11 -0.85 -71.09 69.27
CA GLN A 11 -1.31 -71.34 67.89
C GLN A 11 -1.94 -70.12 67.20
N SER A 12 -2.24 -69.04 67.92
CA SER A 12 -2.84 -67.83 67.33
C SER A 12 -1.84 -66.82 66.75
N TRP A 13 -0.53 -67.05 66.91
CA TRP A 13 0.51 -66.06 66.57
C TRP A 13 1.42 -66.44 65.39
N GLN A 14 1.15 -67.56 64.70
CA GLN A 14 2.00 -68.01 63.60
C GLN A 14 1.17 -68.43 62.39
N GLU A 15 0.54 -67.47 61.72
CA GLU A 15 0.24 -67.61 60.29
C GLU A 15 0.26 -66.24 59.59
N GLN A 16 1.36 -66.06 58.84
CA GLN A 16 1.51 -65.25 57.64
C GLN A 16 1.73 -63.73 57.76
N HIS A 17 3.01 -63.43 57.98
CA HIS A 17 3.70 -62.27 57.44
C HIS A 17 3.78 -62.32 55.90
N THR A 18 3.23 -61.33 55.18
CA THR A 18 3.73 -60.89 53.86
C THR A 18 3.45 -59.40 53.60
N ASN A 19 4.43 -58.58 54.00
CA ASN A 19 5.02 -57.42 53.29
C ASN A 19 4.17 -56.19 52.87
N PRO A 20 4.85 -55.02 52.75
CA PRO A 20 4.30 -53.71 53.02
C PRO A 20 3.74 -53.10 51.74
N THR A 21 2.73 -52.25 51.83
CA THR A 21 2.74 -50.96 51.13
C THR A 21 1.63 -50.08 51.71
N ARG A 22 2.03 -48.99 52.38
CA ARG A 22 1.22 -47.78 52.45
C ARG A 22 0.93 -47.34 51.01
N ARG A 23 -0.20 -47.75 50.44
CA ARG A 23 -0.78 -47.04 49.31
C ARG A 23 -1.89 -46.20 49.89
N THR A 24 -1.52 -45.01 50.35
CA THR A 24 -2.41 -43.87 50.15
C THR A 24 -2.71 -43.91 48.67
N GLU A 25 -3.91 -44.35 48.33
CA GLU A 25 -4.48 -44.16 47.01
C GLU A 25 -4.62 -42.65 46.85
N GLN A 26 -3.51 -42.00 46.54
CA GLN A 26 -3.55 -40.73 45.84
C GLN A 26 -4.21 -41.09 44.54
N GLU A 27 -5.52 -40.92 44.50
CA GLU A 27 -6.29 -40.79 43.28
C GLU A 27 -5.53 -39.77 42.45
N LYS A 28 -4.71 -40.28 41.54
CA LYS A 28 -3.99 -39.45 40.58
C LYS A 28 -5.10 -39.01 39.66
N VAL A 29 -5.75 -37.90 40.01
CA VAL A 29 -6.71 -37.23 39.15
C VAL A 29 -6.00 -37.07 37.83
N LYS A 30 -6.34 -37.92 36.86
CA LYS A 30 -5.83 -37.80 35.50
C LYS A 30 -6.44 -36.52 34.97
N VAL A 31 -5.72 -35.42 35.18
CA VAL A 31 -6.08 -34.14 34.58
C VAL A 31 -6.04 -34.39 33.08
N LYS A 32 -7.23 -34.51 32.47
CA LYS A 32 -7.40 -34.53 31.02
C LYS A 32 -6.96 -33.16 30.53
N VAL A 33 -5.66 -33.03 30.25
CA VAL A 33 -5.10 -31.88 29.54
C VAL A 33 -5.70 -31.89 28.15
N HIS A 34 -6.81 -31.15 28.00
CA HIS A 34 -7.37 -30.86 26.69
C HIS A 34 -6.33 -30.02 25.97
N LYS A 35 -5.60 -30.64 25.03
CA LYS A 35 -4.63 -29.96 24.19
C LYS A 35 -5.39 -28.96 23.32
N ARG A 36 -5.47 -27.71 23.79
CA ARG A 36 -6.10 -26.63 23.03
C ARG A 36 -5.25 -26.41 21.78
N TRP A 37 -5.84 -26.63 20.61
CA TRP A 37 -5.14 -26.59 19.33
C TRP A 37 -4.61 -25.20 18.96
N ILE A 38 -5.16 -24.16 19.60
CA ILE A 38 -4.77 -22.75 19.41
C ILE A 38 -4.73 -22.08 20.79
N THR A 39 -3.58 -21.52 21.15
CA THR A 39 -3.40 -20.72 22.37
C THR A 39 -4.06 -19.33 22.21
N PRO A 40 -4.56 -18.72 23.29
CA PRO A 40 -5.28 -17.44 23.21
C PRO A 40 -4.44 -16.30 22.63
N GLY A 41 -3.12 -16.31 22.83
CA GLY A 41 -2.21 -15.32 22.24
C GLY A 41 -2.05 -15.44 20.73
N GLU A 42 -2.11 -16.65 20.18
CA GLU A 42 -2.01 -16.90 18.74
C GLU A 42 -3.23 -16.33 17.99
N LYS A 43 -4.43 -16.45 18.58
CA LYS A 43 -5.64 -15.80 18.05
C LYS A 43 -5.52 -14.28 17.98
N PHE A 44 -4.86 -13.67 18.96
CA PHE A 44 -4.64 -12.24 18.99
C PHE A 44 -3.68 -11.79 17.87
N ILE A 45 -2.61 -12.56 17.63
CA ILE A 45 -1.66 -12.29 16.55
C ILE A 45 -2.36 -12.38 15.19
N TYR A 46 -3.20 -13.40 14.96
CA TYR A 46 -3.97 -13.49 13.71
C TYR A 46 -4.96 -12.34 13.53
N PHE A 47 -5.63 -11.92 14.61
CA PHE A 47 -6.52 -10.76 14.56
C PHE A 47 -5.75 -9.48 14.24
N LEU A 48 -4.65 -9.23 14.94
CA LEU A 48 -3.80 -8.06 14.73
C LEU A 48 -3.24 -8.04 13.30
N PHE A 49 -2.75 -9.18 12.81
CA PHE A 49 -2.27 -9.32 11.44
C PHE A 49 -3.37 -9.04 10.41
N GLY A 50 -4.59 -9.52 10.65
CA GLY A 50 -5.75 -9.22 9.80
C GLY A 50 -6.07 -7.74 9.74
N VAL A 51 -6.10 -7.05 10.90
CA VAL A 51 -6.34 -5.61 10.98
C VAL A 51 -5.25 -4.82 10.27
N ILE A 52 -3.98 -5.15 10.50
CA ILE A 52 -2.84 -4.51 9.82
C ILE A 52 -2.92 -4.74 8.31
N SER A 53 -3.21 -5.96 7.86
CA SER A 53 -3.35 -6.28 6.43
C SER A 53 -4.46 -5.46 5.78
N ILE A 54 -5.61 -5.33 6.42
CA ILE A 54 -6.73 -4.51 5.94
C ILE A 54 -6.33 -3.03 5.88
N ALA A 55 -5.61 -2.52 6.88
CA ALA A 55 -5.11 -1.14 6.89
C ALA A 55 -4.11 -0.87 5.76
N VAL A 56 -3.19 -1.80 5.49
CA VAL A 56 -2.22 -1.70 4.38
C VAL A 56 -2.93 -1.74 3.01
N LEU A 57 -3.96 -2.59 2.86
CA LEU A 57 -4.76 -2.65 1.64
C LEU A 57 -5.51 -1.33 1.41
N MET A 58 -6.15 -0.77 2.43
CA MET A 58 -6.79 0.54 2.34
C MET A 58 -5.79 1.65 1.98
N PHE A 59 -4.64 1.68 2.64
CA PHE A 59 -3.58 2.66 2.36
C PHE A 59 -3.08 2.55 0.91
N THR A 60 -2.84 1.34 0.42
CA THR A 60 -2.41 1.08 -0.96
C THR A 60 -3.44 1.56 -1.97
N VAL A 61 -4.73 1.30 -1.73
CA VAL A 61 -5.81 1.76 -2.61
C VAL A 61 -5.90 3.29 -2.63
N SER A 62 -5.85 3.95 -1.46
CA SER A 62 -5.86 5.41 -1.36
C SER A 62 -4.63 6.03 -2.05
N PHE A 63 -3.46 5.40 -1.93
CA PHE A 63 -2.23 5.86 -2.60
C PHE A 63 -2.30 5.65 -4.12
N SER A 64 -2.87 4.53 -4.58
CA SER A 64 -3.08 4.27 -6.01
C SER A 64 -3.97 5.34 -6.66
N SER A 65 -5.03 5.78 -5.97
CA SER A 65 -5.90 6.86 -6.47
C SER A 65 -5.17 8.20 -6.60
N SER A 66 -4.21 8.49 -5.71
CA SER A 66 -3.37 9.69 -5.81
C SER A 66 -2.47 9.65 -7.05
N THR A 67 -1.95 8.47 -7.40
CA THR A 67 -1.09 8.30 -8.59
C THR A 67 -1.89 8.43 -9.88
N ASP A 68 -3.11 7.87 -9.94
CA ASP A 68 -3.99 8.02 -11.10
C ASP A 68 -4.45 9.47 -11.30
N ALA A 69 -4.81 10.15 -10.21
CA ALA A 69 -5.17 11.56 -10.24
C ALA A 69 -3.99 12.43 -10.68
N LEU A 70 -2.78 12.12 -10.22
CA LEU A 70 -1.56 12.82 -10.61
C LEU A 70 -1.24 12.60 -12.09
N ASN A 71 -1.33 11.36 -12.58
CA ASN A 71 -1.10 11.05 -14.00
C ASN A 71 -2.09 11.79 -14.92
N ARG A 72 -3.37 11.85 -14.54
CA ARG A 72 -4.38 12.62 -15.28
C ARG A 72 -4.08 14.13 -15.26
N GLN A 73 -3.63 14.67 -14.14
CA GLN A 73 -3.24 16.09 -14.05
C GLN A 73 -2.04 16.41 -14.93
N VAL A 74 -1.03 15.53 -14.95
CA VAL A 74 0.14 15.67 -15.83
C VAL A 74 -0.30 15.64 -17.30
N GLN A 75 -1.11 14.65 -17.69
CA GLN A 75 -1.64 14.56 -19.06
C GLN A 75 -2.45 15.81 -19.45
N GLN A 76 -3.28 16.31 -18.54
CA GLN A 76 -4.07 17.52 -18.78
C GLN A 76 -3.18 18.76 -18.93
N LEU A 77 -2.12 18.87 -18.12
CA LEU A 77 -1.17 19.97 -18.19
C LEU A 77 -0.36 19.93 -19.49
N GLU A 78 0.14 18.75 -19.88
CA GLU A 78 0.83 18.54 -21.16
C GLU A 78 -0.05 18.95 -22.34
N SER A 79 -1.32 18.56 -22.33
CA SER A 79 -2.28 18.95 -23.36
C SER A 79 -2.49 20.47 -23.43
N GLN A 80 -2.60 21.14 -22.28
CA GLN A 80 -2.72 22.61 -22.21
C GLN A 80 -1.46 23.31 -22.74
N VAL A 81 -0.27 22.82 -22.36
CA VAL A 81 1.00 23.36 -22.84
C VAL A 81 1.11 23.21 -24.36
N GLN A 82 0.75 22.04 -24.89
CA GLN A 82 0.79 21.79 -26.33
C GLN A 82 -0.20 22.67 -27.08
N GLN A 83 -1.41 22.86 -26.56
CA GLN A 83 -2.39 23.79 -27.13
C GLN A 83 -1.87 25.24 -27.12
N GLN A 84 -1.25 25.66 -26.02
CA GLN A 84 -0.68 27.00 -25.91
C GLN A 84 0.48 27.20 -26.90
N GLN A 85 1.33 26.18 -27.08
CA GLN A 85 2.42 26.23 -28.04
C GLN A 85 1.90 26.37 -29.47
N THR A 86 0.92 25.56 -29.88
CA THR A 86 0.27 25.70 -31.19
C THR A 86 -0.35 27.09 -31.38
N ASN A 87 -0.99 27.65 -30.34
CA ASN A 87 -1.52 29.01 -30.40
C ASN A 87 -0.42 30.06 -30.59
N ASN A 88 0.70 29.92 -29.88
CA ASN A 88 1.85 30.81 -30.01
C ASN A 88 2.46 30.73 -31.41
N GLU A 89 2.67 29.53 -31.94
CA GLU A 89 3.18 29.32 -33.30
C GLU A 89 2.23 29.94 -34.34
N ASN A 90 0.93 29.71 -34.22
CA ASN A 90 -0.07 30.32 -35.09
C ASN A 90 -0.06 31.86 -35.04
N LEU A 91 0.11 32.44 -33.85
CA LEU A 91 0.23 33.90 -33.69
C LEU A 91 1.52 34.41 -34.34
N GLU A 92 2.64 33.72 -34.16
CA GLU A 92 3.91 34.06 -34.80
C GLU A 92 3.80 34.02 -36.33
N HIS A 93 3.13 32.99 -36.87
CA HIS A 93 2.86 32.90 -38.30
C HIS A 93 1.99 34.07 -38.80
N LYS A 94 0.94 34.45 -38.06
CA LYS A 94 0.12 35.61 -38.42
C LYS A 94 0.91 36.91 -38.39
N VAL A 95 1.79 37.09 -37.41
CA VAL A 95 2.68 38.26 -37.36
C VAL A 95 3.56 38.30 -38.60
N LYS A 96 4.22 37.19 -38.97
CA LYS A 96 5.04 37.09 -40.18
C LYS A 96 4.25 37.38 -41.45
N GLU A 97 3.02 36.86 -41.54
CA GLU A 97 2.13 37.12 -42.68
C GLU A 97 1.77 38.61 -42.76
N TYR A 98 1.39 39.22 -41.64
CA TYR A 98 0.94 40.62 -41.59
C TYR A 98 2.08 41.62 -41.77
N SER A 99 3.28 41.29 -41.28
CA SER A 99 4.49 42.09 -41.49
C SER A 99 5.10 41.88 -42.88
N ASN A 100 4.56 40.97 -43.69
CA ASN A 100 5.09 40.71 -45.03
C ASN A 100 4.89 41.96 -45.92
N PRO A 101 5.97 42.52 -46.49
CA PRO A 101 5.91 43.74 -47.30
C PRO A 101 5.03 43.58 -48.54
N ASP A 102 5.04 42.43 -49.19
CA ASP A 102 4.19 42.18 -50.37
C ASP A 102 2.71 42.25 -50.03
N ARG A 103 2.32 41.70 -48.87
CA ARG A 103 0.94 41.76 -48.37
C ARG A 103 0.54 43.20 -48.05
N ILE A 104 1.41 43.95 -47.38
CA ILE A 104 1.18 45.35 -47.05
C ILE A 104 1.02 46.18 -48.32
N LEU A 105 1.91 46.01 -49.31
CA LEU A 105 1.85 46.72 -50.58
C LEU A 105 0.62 46.34 -51.40
N ARG A 106 0.19 45.07 -51.37
CA ARG A 106 -1.05 44.63 -52.00
C ARG A 106 -2.27 45.34 -51.40
N ILE A 107 -2.40 45.32 -50.07
CA ILE A 107 -3.51 45.99 -49.36
C ILE A 107 -3.48 47.51 -49.63
N ALA A 108 -2.30 48.13 -49.63
CA ALA A 108 -2.18 49.56 -49.94
C ALA A 108 -2.68 49.90 -51.35
N LYS A 109 -2.32 49.08 -52.36
CA LYS A 109 -2.79 49.25 -53.75
C LYS A 109 -4.30 49.07 -53.88
N GLU A 110 -4.87 48.06 -53.22
CA GLU A 110 -6.32 47.82 -53.19
C GLU A 110 -7.09 49.00 -52.59
N ASN A 111 -6.48 49.70 -51.62
CA ASN A 111 -7.04 50.91 -51.00
C ASN A 111 -6.68 52.21 -51.75
N GLY A 112 -6.13 52.13 -52.97
CA GLY A 112 -5.89 53.28 -53.84
C GLY A 112 -4.54 53.99 -53.67
N LEU A 113 -3.61 53.46 -52.87
CA LEU A 113 -2.24 54.00 -52.82
C LEU A 113 -1.43 53.54 -54.04
N LYS A 114 -0.91 54.50 -54.81
CA LYS A 114 0.05 54.25 -55.89
C LYS A 114 1.47 54.18 -55.33
N VAL A 115 2.05 52.97 -55.35
CA VAL A 115 3.45 52.75 -54.97
C VAL A 115 4.35 53.37 -56.05
N GLN A 116 4.98 54.50 -55.74
CA GLN A 116 6.06 55.04 -56.58
C GLN A 116 7.34 54.22 -56.31
N ASN A 117 8.15 53.96 -57.33
CA ASN A 117 9.39 53.15 -57.28
C ASN A 117 10.51 53.81 -56.45
N THR A 118 10.21 54.22 -55.23
CA THR A 118 11.18 54.77 -54.29
C THR A 118 11.81 53.59 -53.55
N GLN A 119 13.14 53.49 -53.62
CA GLN A 119 13.89 52.43 -52.96
C GLN A 119 13.52 52.35 -51.48
N VAL A 120 12.80 51.30 -51.11
CA VAL A 120 12.48 50.96 -49.72
C VAL A 120 13.78 50.58 -49.03
N LYS A 121 14.31 51.47 -48.17
CA LYS A 121 15.44 51.15 -47.30
C LYS A 121 15.00 50.06 -46.33
N GLN A 122 15.57 48.87 -46.43
CA GLN A 122 15.36 47.82 -45.45
C GLN A 122 15.99 48.26 -44.12
N ALA A 123 15.21 48.24 -43.04
CA ALA A 123 15.65 48.64 -41.70
C ALA A 123 16.45 47.53 -40.97
N THR A 124 17.26 46.77 -41.70
CA THR A 124 18.06 45.64 -41.17
C THR A 124 19.50 46.01 -40.84
N GLU A 125 19.90 47.27 -40.96
CA GLU A 125 21.30 47.72 -40.78
C GLU A 125 21.67 48.18 -39.35
N LEU A 126 20.81 48.00 -38.34
CA LEU A 126 21.06 48.45 -36.96
C LEU A 126 20.83 47.35 -35.93
N ALA A 127 21.63 46.29 -35.98
CA ALA A 127 21.82 45.38 -34.86
C ALA A 127 23.20 44.71 -34.98
N ASN A 128 24.24 45.39 -34.49
CA ASN A 128 25.56 44.85 -34.19
C ASN A 128 25.89 45.17 -32.74
#